data_AF-A0A6C0BZI8-F1
#
_entry.id   AF-A0A6C0BZI8-F1
#
_cell.length_a   1.000
_cell.length_b   1.000
_cell.length_c   1.000
_cell.angle_alpha   90.00
_cell.angle_beta   90.00
_cell.angle_gamma   90.00
#
_symmetry.space_group_name_H-M   'P 1'
#
loop_
_entity.id
_entity.type
_entity.pdbx_description
1 polymer ?
#
loop_
_entity_poly.entity_id
_entity_poly.type
_entity_poly.pdbx_seq_one_letter_code
_entity_poly.pdbx_strand_id
1 'polypeptide(L)'
;MSFLRNTRKNRLYIKNRNKKINTFKNNYSRNLNRKSLAGKPIAEGGFGCVFKPALKCKNLVPDKNLVPDKNYVSKLMFKKNAEEEMKLIKYVSKTLTRVPYYAEYFLVKGSYMCNPSKLTTSDKKGFNEKCSSLYRKNITHKNINDKLHKLKAISLPYGGLDLDIFWSKWNKLPPSKRKHKSFGVTNICLINLLNRGIKIMNLKDFYHLDLKGSNILRTVSPKNIYITDNVKTRVIDWGLSMHRSNKKTIPLELTDRPFQFNLPFSSILFQSNIQETIKKYVKKFKQKKDNSDFSNIDRMIKKGLATHIYDTAVWRLGDGHLGYMIPFIDKLYKPLEKNTDEKSVGKEIICGYLEEIFHKYIDKHYHFDVGGYLNNVFLKNVDIWGFIVSYNDLITDENPWKSDFQSIIVKILTEYCFGTTYATRVIPIKELMNKLLQLNKALGEPLKYKNYPDVWYSSTPKRTPSQYTRKIRT
;
A
#
# COMPACT_ATOMS: atom_id res chain seq x y z
N MET A 1 -14.72 -69.96 -23.41
CA MET A 1 -14.04 -70.52 -24.60
C MET A 1 -14.21 -69.51 -25.72
N SER A 2 -13.26 -69.04 -26.51
CA SER A 2 -11.84 -69.31 -26.77
C SER A 2 -11.31 -67.99 -27.36
N PHE A 3 -10.28 -67.39 -26.76
CA PHE A 3 -8.87 -67.45 -27.22
C PHE A 3 -8.56 -66.75 -28.56
N LEU A 4 -7.73 -65.70 -28.42
CA LEU A 4 -6.66 -65.23 -29.32
C LEU A 4 -7.00 -64.74 -30.74
N ARG A 5 -6.76 -63.43 -30.96
CA ARG A 5 -5.83 -62.87 -31.98
C ARG A 5 -6.05 -61.37 -32.14
N ASN A 6 -5.18 -60.52 -31.57
CA ASN A 6 -4.76 -59.28 -32.24
C ASN A 6 -3.58 -58.56 -31.56
N THR A 7 -2.44 -59.24 -31.41
CA THR A 7 -1.17 -58.61 -31.03
C THR A 7 -0.29 -58.42 -32.26
N ARG A 8 -0.65 -57.50 -33.18
CA ARG A 8 0.28 -57.08 -34.27
C ARG A 8 -0.01 -55.73 -34.95
N LYS A 9 -0.70 -54.78 -34.30
CA LYS A 9 -0.89 -53.40 -34.83
C LYS A 9 -0.30 -52.25 -33.99
N ASN A 10 0.36 -52.53 -32.87
CA ASN A 10 0.97 -51.48 -32.00
C ASN A 10 2.50 -51.33 -32.08
N ARG A 11 3.17 -51.88 -33.11
CA ARG A 11 4.64 -51.74 -33.29
C ARG A 11 5.09 -50.91 -34.51
N LEU A 12 4.17 -50.28 -35.24
CA LEU A 12 4.51 -49.39 -36.37
C LEU A 12 4.20 -47.90 -36.13
N TYR A 13 3.58 -47.55 -34.99
CA TYR A 13 3.38 -46.14 -34.60
C TYR A 13 4.47 -45.59 -33.66
N ILE A 14 5.44 -46.42 -33.27
CA ILE A 14 6.57 -46.06 -32.40
C ILE A 14 7.89 -46.37 -33.14
N LYS A 15 8.05 -45.84 -34.36
CA LYS A 15 9.37 -45.78 -35.04
C LYS A 15 9.62 -44.49 -35.85
N ASN A 16 8.62 -43.61 -35.99
CA ASN A 16 8.77 -42.31 -36.68
C ASN A 16 8.85 -41.08 -35.75
N ARG A 17 8.97 -41.26 -34.42
CA ARG A 17 9.15 -40.14 -33.47
C ARG A 17 10.59 -39.92 -32.98
N ASN A 18 11.51 -40.83 -33.28
CA ASN A 18 12.92 -40.75 -32.82
C ASN A 18 13.94 -40.36 -33.92
N LYS A 19 13.49 -39.87 -35.08
CA LYS A 19 14.37 -39.32 -36.14
C LYS A 19 14.21 -37.82 -36.40
N LYS A 20 13.47 -37.10 -35.54
CA LYS A 20 13.32 -35.63 -35.57
C LYS A 20 13.82 -34.94 -34.29
N ILE A 21 14.70 -35.60 -33.53
CA ILE A 21 15.25 -35.12 -32.24
C ILE A 21 16.78 -34.98 -32.24
N ASN A 22 17.48 -35.32 -33.33
CA ASN A 22 18.97 -35.26 -33.39
C ASN A 22 19.58 -34.32 -34.44
N THR A 23 18.88 -33.26 -34.86
CA THR A 23 19.45 -32.20 -35.74
C THR A 23 19.20 -30.77 -35.26
N PHE A 24 18.97 -30.57 -33.95
CA PHE A 24 18.96 -29.24 -33.32
C PHE A 24 19.94 -29.14 -32.13
N LYS A 25 21.03 -29.88 -32.19
CA LYS A 25 22.22 -29.71 -31.35
C LYS A 25 23.40 -29.53 -32.29
N ASN A 26 24.22 -28.51 -32.01
CA ASN A 26 25.36 -28.01 -32.80
C ASN A 26 24.99 -26.95 -33.84
N ASN A 27 24.72 -25.72 -33.37
CA ASN A 27 25.18 -24.46 -33.97
C ASN A 27 24.72 -23.25 -33.12
N TYR A 28 24.94 -23.30 -31.81
CA TYR A 28 24.81 -22.15 -30.91
C TYR A 28 26.13 -21.93 -30.15
N SER A 29 27.21 -21.85 -30.90
CA SER A 29 28.46 -21.22 -30.47
C SER A 29 28.79 -20.18 -31.52
N ARG A 30 29.07 -18.95 -31.06
CA ARG A 30 29.41 -17.73 -31.84
C ARG A 30 28.21 -16.98 -32.44
N ASN A 31 27.50 -16.27 -31.58
CA ASN A 31 27.13 -14.85 -31.77
C ASN A 31 26.41 -14.33 -30.53
N LEU A 32 27.19 -14.04 -29.47
CA LEU A 32 26.77 -13.15 -28.38
C LEU A 32 26.75 -11.71 -28.91
N ASN A 33 25.85 -11.44 -29.85
CA ASN A 33 25.40 -10.08 -30.09
C ASN A 33 24.80 -9.57 -28.79
N ARG A 34 25.34 -8.46 -28.27
CA ARG A 34 24.83 -7.68 -27.13
C ARG A 34 23.35 -7.33 -27.37
N LYS A 35 22.42 -8.26 -27.15
CA LYS A 35 20.99 -7.99 -27.08
C LYS A 35 20.81 -7.05 -25.90
N SER A 36 20.56 -5.78 -26.20
CA SER A 36 20.26 -4.76 -25.21
C SER A 36 19.14 -5.27 -24.31
N LEU A 37 19.46 -5.52 -23.04
CA LEU A 37 18.52 -5.86 -21.97
C LEU A 37 17.69 -4.61 -21.63
N ALA A 38 16.92 -4.09 -22.59
CA ALA A 38 16.09 -2.91 -22.39
C ALA A 38 14.75 -3.31 -21.72
N GLY A 39 14.20 -2.37 -20.95
CA GLY A 39 13.10 -2.57 -20.02
C GLY A 39 11.75 -2.83 -20.64
N LYS A 40 11.09 -3.95 -20.31
CA LYS A 40 9.68 -4.15 -20.65
C LYS A 40 8.78 -3.53 -19.58
N PRO A 41 7.58 -3.03 -19.93
CA PRO A 41 6.57 -2.63 -18.97
C PRO A 41 6.20 -3.83 -18.08
N ILE A 42 6.26 -3.64 -16.78
CA ILE A 42 5.90 -4.67 -15.79
C ILE A 42 4.70 -4.29 -14.93
N ALA A 43 4.43 -3.00 -14.76
CA ALA A 43 3.31 -2.50 -13.96
C ALA A 43 2.91 -1.09 -14.38
N GLU A 44 1.66 -0.74 -14.10
CA GLU A 44 1.18 0.64 -14.10
C GLU A 44 1.60 1.31 -12.79
N GLY A 45 2.12 2.54 -12.85
CA GLY A 45 2.26 3.39 -11.67
C GLY A 45 1.14 4.42 -11.65
N GLY A 46 0.75 4.94 -10.48
CA GLY A 46 -0.40 5.86 -10.38
C GLY A 46 -0.36 7.07 -11.33
N PHE A 47 0.84 7.50 -11.72
CA PHE A 47 1.04 8.59 -12.70
C PHE A 47 1.92 8.21 -13.90
N GLY A 48 2.17 6.92 -14.13
CA GLY A 48 3.20 6.50 -15.08
C GLY A 48 3.24 5.02 -15.38
N CYS A 49 4.40 4.55 -15.83
CA CYS A 49 4.62 3.14 -16.16
C CYS A 49 5.97 2.65 -15.65
N VAL A 50 6.00 1.45 -15.07
CA VAL A 50 7.19 0.86 -14.49
C VAL A 50 7.80 -0.13 -15.48
N PHE A 51 9.08 0.04 -15.76
CA PHE A 51 9.86 -0.80 -16.67
C PHE A 51 10.92 -1.61 -15.93
N LYS A 52 11.10 -2.87 -16.33
CA LYS A 52 12.18 -3.73 -15.87
C LYS A 52 12.83 -4.51 -17.03
N PRO A 53 14.17 -4.52 -17.18
CA PRO A 53 15.16 -3.65 -16.51
C PRO A 53 14.86 -2.14 -16.63
N ALA A 54 15.60 -1.29 -15.93
CA ALA A 54 15.41 0.15 -16.05
C ALA A 54 15.65 0.66 -17.50
N LEU A 55 14.89 1.68 -17.91
CA LEU A 55 15.09 2.35 -19.21
C LEU A 55 16.47 3.02 -19.29
N LYS A 56 17.08 3.01 -20.47
CA LYS A 56 18.36 3.67 -20.72
C LYS A 56 18.23 5.19 -20.57
N CYS A 57 19.15 5.84 -19.86
CA CYS A 57 19.17 7.29 -19.67
C CYS A 57 20.08 7.98 -20.72
N LYS A 58 19.72 9.20 -21.17
CA LYS A 58 20.51 10.01 -22.11
C LYS A 58 21.74 10.66 -21.48
N ASN A 59 21.64 11.06 -20.21
CA ASN A 59 22.60 11.97 -19.55
C ASN A 59 23.56 11.27 -18.57
N LEU A 60 23.65 9.94 -18.58
CA LEU A 60 24.67 9.26 -17.79
C LEU A 60 25.92 9.14 -18.67
N VAL A 61 26.95 9.91 -18.32
CA VAL A 61 28.30 9.75 -18.88
C VAL A 61 28.66 8.27 -18.76
N PRO A 62 29.21 7.62 -19.80
CA PRO A 62 29.59 6.21 -19.79
C PRO A 62 30.82 5.93 -18.91
N ASP A 63 30.93 6.61 -17.76
CA ASP A 63 31.92 6.29 -16.76
C ASP A 63 31.28 5.37 -15.73
N LYS A 64 31.66 4.09 -15.83
CA LYS A 64 31.13 2.89 -15.16
C LYS A 64 29.78 2.38 -15.67
N ASN A 65 29.81 1.62 -16.77
CA ASN A 65 29.03 0.37 -16.95
C ASN A 65 27.55 0.34 -16.49
N LEU A 66 26.78 1.43 -16.59
CA LEU A 66 25.32 1.41 -16.41
C LEU A 66 24.65 0.91 -17.70
N VAL A 67 24.96 -0.34 -18.06
CA VAL A 67 24.02 -1.23 -18.76
C VAL A 67 22.70 -1.15 -17.97
N PRO A 68 21.51 -1.21 -18.60
CA PRO A 68 20.25 -1.37 -17.88
C PRO A 68 20.40 -2.40 -16.76
N ASP A 69 20.56 -1.92 -15.53
CA ASP A 69 20.93 -2.82 -14.45
C ASP A 69 19.70 -3.67 -14.18
N LYS A 70 19.86 -5.00 -14.25
CA LYS A 70 18.79 -5.95 -13.94
C LYS A 70 18.26 -5.74 -12.51
N ASN A 71 19.04 -5.06 -11.67
CA ASN A 71 18.71 -4.70 -10.30
C ASN A 71 17.95 -3.38 -10.16
N TYR A 72 17.60 -2.70 -11.25
CA TYR A 72 16.83 -1.45 -11.23
C TYR A 72 15.54 -1.56 -12.04
N VAL A 73 14.60 -0.69 -11.69
CA VAL A 73 13.41 -0.37 -12.46
C VAL A 73 13.36 1.11 -12.73
N SER A 74 12.63 1.50 -13.77
CA SER A 74 12.36 2.91 -14.05
C SER A 74 10.87 3.18 -14.10
N LYS A 75 10.40 4.15 -13.31
CA LYS A 75 9.04 4.69 -13.36
C LYS A 75 9.04 5.88 -14.32
N LEU A 76 8.48 5.69 -15.52
CA LEU A 76 8.35 6.71 -16.55
C LEU A 76 7.03 7.48 -16.35
N MET A 77 7.10 8.80 -16.24
CA MET A 77 5.93 9.65 -16.00
C MET A 77 6.14 11.04 -16.59
N PHE A 78 5.12 11.90 -16.51
CA PHE A 78 5.24 13.31 -16.92
C PHE A 78 6.29 14.04 -16.08
N LYS A 79 7.00 14.97 -16.73
CA LYS A 79 8.14 15.70 -16.14
C LYS A 79 7.79 16.32 -14.77
N LYS A 80 6.67 17.03 -14.67
CA LYS A 80 6.20 17.66 -13.43
C LYS A 80 6.06 16.64 -12.29
N ASN A 81 5.36 15.54 -12.54
CA ASN A 81 5.12 14.48 -11.55
C ASN A 81 6.43 13.82 -11.11
N ALA A 82 7.37 13.59 -12.05
CA ALA A 82 8.68 13.02 -11.72
C ALA A 82 9.52 13.97 -10.85
N GLU A 83 9.45 15.27 -11.12
CA GLU A 83 10.17 16.29 -10.35
C GLU A 83 9.60 16.41 -8.93
N GLU A 84 8.28 16.39 -8.78
CA GLU A 84 7.59 16.38 -7.48
C GLU A 84 7.90 15.10 -6.69
N GLU A 85 7.76 13.92 -7.30
CA GLU A 85 8.05 12.64 -6.64
C GLU A 85 9.54 12.54 -6.25
N MET A 86 10.47 13.00 -7.09
CA MET A 86 11.90 13.00 -6.76
C MET A 86 12.26 14.01 -5.65
N LYS A 87 11.57 15.16 -5.57
CA LYS A 87 11.72 16.10 -4.45
C LYS A 87 11.30 15.42 -3.14
N LEU A 88 10.16 14.72 -3.14
CA LEU A 88 9.67 13.97 -1.98
C LEU A 88 10.64 12.83 -1.61
N ILE A 89 11.10 12.02 -2.56
CA ILE A 89 12.10 10.96 -2.30
C ILE A 89 13.36 11.53 -1.66
N LYS A 90 13.88 12.66 -2.16
CA LYS A 90 15.06 13.32 -1.57
C LYS A 90 14.79 13.81 -0.15
N TYR A 91 13.61 14.38 0.09
CA TYR A 91 13.19 14.83 1.41
C TYR A 91 13.07 13.64 2.38
N VAL A 92 12.33 12.60 2.00
CA VAL A 92 12.18 11.34 2.75
C VAL A 92 13.53 10.73 3.06
N SER A 93 14.43 10.67 2.07
CA SER A 93 15.78 10.14 2.26
C SER A 93 16.54 10.94 3.34
N LYS A 94 16.49 12.28 3.32
CA LYS A 94 17.12 13.11 4.37
C LYS A 94 16.49 12.93 5.75
N THR A 95 15.17 12.78 5.83
CA THR A 95 14.45 12.68 7.11
C THR A 95 14.54 11.27 7.72
N LEU A 96 14.36 10.24 6.91
CA LEU A 96 14.28 8.85 7.34
C LEU A 96 15.63 8.13 7.37
N THR A 97 16.70 8.65 6.76
CA THR A 97 18.07 8.08 6.93
C THR A 97 18.53 8.05 8.39
N ARG A 98 17.95 8.89 9.24
CA ARG A 98 18.18 8.91 10.69
C ARG A 98 17.47 7.76 11.44
N VAL A 99 16.62 6.99 10.76
CA VAL A 99 16.02 5.77 11.31
C VAL A 99 17.03 4.63 11.16
N PRO A 100 17.39 3.91 12.23
CA PRO A 100 18.24 2.73 12.15
C PRO A 100 17.67 1.73 11.16
N TYR A 101 18.54 1.23 10.30
CA TYR A 101 18.16 0.27 9.27
C TYR A 101 17.06 0.78 8.33
N TYR A 102 16.92 2.10 8.11
CA TYR A 102 15.87 2.65 7.24
C TYR A 102 15.78 1.99 5.85
N ALA A 103 16.92 1.58 5.28
CA ALA A 103 17.00 0.89 3.99
C ALA A 103 16.35 -0.51 3.99
N GLU A 104 16.10 -1.09 5.16
CA GLU A 104 15.32 -2.31 5.35
C GLU A 104 13.80 -2.07 5.23
N TYR A 105 13.35 -0.82 5.43
CA TYR A 105 11.94 -0.45 5.51
C TYR A 105 11.48 0.46 4.37
N PHE A 106 12.37 1.26 3.79
CA PHE A 106 12.04 2.29 2.81
C PHE A 106 12.95 2.20 1.59
N LEU A 107 12.35 2.13 0.40
CA LEU A 107 13.10 2.04 -0.84
C LEU A 107 13.34 3.43 -1.44
N VAL A 108 14.25 4.19 -0.81
CA VAL A 108 14.60 5.57 -1.21
C VAL A 108 16.08 5.76 -1.55
N LYS A 109 16.94 4.86 -1.10
CA LYS A 109 18.39 4.91 -1.38
C LYS A 109 18.68 4.43 -2.81
N GLY A 110 19.58 5.11 -3.51
CA GLY A 110 19.95 4.76 -4.88
C GLY A 110 18.97 5.25 -5.94
N SER A 111 17.95 6.01 -5.55
CA SER A 111 16.97 6.59 -6.45
C SER A 111 17.54 7.80 -7.18
N TYR A 112 17.37 7.88 -8.50
CA TYR A 112 17.79 9.02 -9.31
C TYR A 112 16.83 9.32 -10.46
N MET A 113 16.76 10.57 -10.89
CA MET A 113 15.94 10.99 -12.03
C MET A 113 16.82 11.09 -13.28
N CYS A 114 16.28 10.67 -14.42
CA CYS A 114 16.98 10.81 -15.69
C CYS A 114 16.05 11.11 -16.88
N ASN A 115 16.67 11.57 -17.97
CA ASN A 115 16.01 11.66 -19.27
C ASN A 115 16.07 10.29 -19.95
N PRO A 116 14.93 9.65 -20.27
CA PRO A 116 14.95 8.39 -21.00
C PRO A 116 15.50 8.60 -22.42
N SER A 117 16.27 7.63 -22.90
CA SER A 117 16.62 7.46 -24.31
C SER A 117 15.41 7.00 -25.11
N LYS A 118 15.51 6.96 -26.44
CA LYS A 118 14.48 6.35 -27.30
C LYS A 118 14.19 4.93 -26.81
N LEU A 119 12.91 4.62 -26.56
CA LEU A 119 12.45 3.29 -26.24
C LEU A 119 12.58 2.40 -27.48
N THR A 120 13.14 1.21 -27.28
CA THR A 120 13.28 0.17 -28.29
C THR A 120 11.95 -0.53 -28.55
N THR A 121 11.88 -1.34 -29.60
CA THR A 121 10.71 -2.21 -29.86
C THR A 121 10.44 -3.17 -28.71
N SER A 122 11.48 -3.63 -28.01
CA SER A 122 11.34 -4.48 -26.81
C SER A 122 10.62 -3.74 -25.69
N ASP A 123 10.98 -2.47 -25.45
CA ASP A 123 10.42 -1.64 -24.38
C ASP A 123 8.95 -1.29 -24.64
N LYS A 124 8.53 -1.31 -25.89
CA LYS A 124 7.17 -1.00 -26.32
C LYS A 124 6.20 -2.18 -26.22
N LYS A 125 6.70 -3.41 -25.96
CA LYS A 125 5.86 -4.61 -25.92
C LYS A 125 4.86 -4.56 -24.75
N GLY A 126 3.57 -4.55 -25.07
CA GLY A 126 2.49 -4.46 -24.07
C GLY A 126 2.35 -3.08 -23.42
N PHE A 127 2.94 -2.04 -24.01
CA PHE A 127 2.95 -0.69 -23.42
C PHE A 127 1.54 -0.12 -23.24
N ASN A 128 0.66 -0.15 -24.25
CA ASN A 128 -0.66 0.48 -24.12
C ASN A 128 -1.52 -0.18 -23.03
N GLU A 129 -1.41 -1.50 -22.87
CA GLU A 129 -2.12 -2.29 -21.86
C GLU A 129 -1.58 -2.02 -20.46
N LYS A 130 -0.25 -2.08 -20.29
CA LYS A 130 0.40 -1.99 -18.98
C LYS A 130 0.68 -0.58 -18.49
N CYS A 131 0.70 0.40 -19.41
CA CYS A 131 0.97 1.80 -19.12
C CYS A 131 -0.31 2.62 -19.29
N SER A 132 -1.44 2.14 -18.76
CA SER A 132 -2.76 2.70 -19.07
C SER A 132 -2.89 4.18 -18.65
N SER A 133 -2.25 4.60 -17.55
CA SER A 133 -2.10 6.01 -17.15
C SER A 133 -1.49 6.93 -18.21
N LEU A 134 -0.48 6.45 -18.96
CA LEU A 134 0.12 7.21 -20.06
C LEU A 134 -0.75 7.13 -21.33
N TYR A 135 -1.35 5.96 -21.57
CA TYR A 135 -2.26 5.73 -22.69
C TYR A 135 -3.49 6.65 -22.65
N ARG A 136 -4.15 6.78 -21.47
CA ARG A 136 -5.27 7.72 -21.24
C ARG A 136 -4.90 9.18 -21.50
N LYS A 137 -3.61 9.52 -21.45
CA LYS A 137 -3.06 10.85 -21.78
C LYS A 137 -2.47 10.93 -23.18
N ASN A 138 -2.93 10.06 -24.09
CA ASN A 138 -2.55 10.01 -25.50
C ASN A 138 -1.07 9.72 -25.76
N ILE A 139 -0.37 9.05 -24.83
CA ILE A 139 0.99 8.54 -25.03
C ILE A 139 0.89 7.04 -25.28
N THR A 140 1.28 6.60 -26.47
CA THR A 140 1.13 5.21 -26.94
C THR A 140 2.47 4.62 -27.33
N HIS A 141 2.52 3.30 -27.50
CA HIS A 141 3.72 2.62 -27.99
C HIS A 141 4.22 3.16 -29.34
N LYS A 142 3.32 3.72 -30.18
CA LYS A 142 3.64 4.29 -31.49
C LYS A 142 4.36 5.65 -31.35
N ASN A 143 3.82 6.54 -30.51
CA ASN A 143 4.26 7.95 -30.44
C ASN A 143 5.16 8.30 -29.24
N ILE A 144 5.42 7.35 -28.33
CA ILE A 144 6.17 7.64 -27.09
C ILE A 144 7.54 8.25 -27.34
N ASN A 145 8.25 7.81 -28.38
CA ASN A 145 9.60 8.30 -28.69
C ASN A 145 9.60 9.79 -29.09
N ASP A 146 8.53 10.25 -29.74
CA ASP A 146 8.37 11.64 -30.16
C ASP A 146 7.93 12.53 -28.98
N LYS A 147 7.31 11.91 -27.96
CA LYS A 147 6.80 12.58 -26.75
C LYS A 147 7.75 12.50 -25.54
N LEU A 148 8.96 11.95 -25.69
CA LEU A 148 9.91 11.80 -24.55
C LEU A 148 10.30 13.13 -23.90
N HIS A 149 10.23 14.25 -24.63
CA HIS A 149 10.48 15.58 -24.07
C HIS A 149 9.47 15.98 -22.98
N LYS A 150 8.28 15.36 -22.95
CA LYS A 150 7.24 15.57 -21.92
C LYS A 150 7.44 14.67 -20.70
N LEU A 151 8.36 13.71 -20.77
CA LEU A 151 8.50 12.62 -19.82
C LEU A 151 9.85 12.63 -19.11
N LYS A 152 9.88 12.04 -17.92
CA LYS A 152 11.07 11.76 -17.12
C LYS A 152 10.95 10.36 -16.53
N ALA A 153 12.10 9.75 -16.29
CA ALA A 153 12.18 8.47 -15.61
C ALA A 153 12.80 8.65 -14.23
N ILE A 154 12.16 8.09 -13.20
CA ILE A 154 12.77 7.87 -11.89
C ILE A 154 13.28 6.43 -11.88
N SER A 155 14.58 6.25 -11.74
CA SER A 155 15.20 4.94 -11.57
C SER A 155 15.31 4.61 -10.09
N LEU A 156 14.89 3.41 -9.71
CA LEU A 156 14.85 2.89 -8.35
C LEU A 156 15.48 1.49 -8.33
N PRO A 157 16.18 1.10 -7.25
CA PRO A 157 16.54 -0.30 -7.08
C PRO A 157 15.29 -1.19 -7.13
N TYR A 158 15.40 -2.38 -7.70
CA TYR A 158 14.29 -3.32 -7.76
C TYR A 158 14.02 -3.88 -6.36
N GLY A 159 12.90 -3.46 -5.77
CA GLY A 159 12.53 -3.85 -4.41
C GLY A 159 11.97 -5.26 -4.28
N GLY A 160 11.45 -5.83 -5.38
CA GLY A 160 10.78 -7.13 -5.41
C GLY A 160 9.40 -7.06 -6.07
N LEU A 161 8.50 -7.96 -5.69
CA LEU A 161 7.08 -7.89 -6.08
C LEU A 161 6.34 -7.00 -5.08
N ASP A 162 5.33 -6.27 -5.51
CA ASP A 162 4.37 -5.69 -4.58
C ASP A 162 3.60 -6.79 -3.84
N LEU A 163 3.04 -6.43 -2.69
CA LEU A 163 2.47 -7.38 -1.76
C LEU A 163 1.15 -7.96 -2.29
N ASP A 164 0.36 -7.18 -3.01
CA ASP A 164 -0.90 -7.61 -3.64
C ASP A 164 -0.62 -8.77 -4.63
N ILE A 165 0.34 -8.57 -5.54
CA ILE A 165 0.78 -9.62 -6.48
C ILE A 165 1.37 -10.83 -5.72
N PHE A 166 2.14 -10.59 -4.65
CA PHE A 166 2.72 -11.68 -3.87
C PHE A 166 1.64 -12.54 -3.19
N TRP A 167 0.67 -11.93 -2.53
CA TRP A 167 -0.45 -12.62 -1.88
C TRP A 167 -1.33 -13.36 -2.86
N SER A 168 -1.68 -12.73 -3.98
CA SER A 168 -2.44 -13.38 -5.05
C SER A 168 -1.76 -14.68 -5.54
N LYS A 169 -0.44 -14.66 -5.68
CA LYS A 169 0.34 -15.86 -6.07
C LYS A 169 0.47 -16.87 -4.93
N TRP A 170 0.69 -16.39 -3.70
CA TRP A 170 0.80 -17.24 -2.52
C TRP A 170 -0.49 -18.01 -2.24
N ASN A 171 -1.66 -17.37 -2.35
CA ASN A 171 -2.96 -18.00 -2.14
C ASN A 171 -3.18 -19.20 -3.06
N LYS A 172 -2.75 -19.09 -4.32
CA LYS A 172 -2.85 -20.14 -5.36
C LYS A 172 -1.92 -21.33 -5.12
N LEU A 173 -0.99 -21.26 -4.17
CA LEU A 173 -0.12 -22.39 -3.86
C LEU A 173 -0.89 -23.48 -3.09
N PRO A 174 -0.60 -24.77 -3.34
CA PRO A 174 -1.10 -25.85 -2.49
C PRO A 174 -0.54 -25.73 -1.07
N PRO A 175 -1.28 -26.21 -0.05
CA PRO A 175 -0.79 -26.29 1.33
C PRO A 175 0.56 -27.02 1.38
N SER A 176 1.56 -26.40 1.99
CA SER A 176 2.90 -26.98 2.14
C SER A 176 3.70 -26.23 3.20
N LYS A 177 4.66 -26.91 3.82
CA LYS A 177 5.62 -26.29 4.76
C LYS A 177 6.31 -25.06 4.16
N ARG A 178 6.66 -25.11 2.86
CA ARG A 178 7.26 -23.98 2.15
C ARG A 178 6.30 -22.80 2.00
N LYS A 179 5.03 -23.05 1.68
CA LYS A 179 4.00 -22.00 1.62
C LYS A 179 3.89 -21.31 2.98
N HIS A 180 3.77 -22.08 4.06
CA HIS A 180 3.61 -21.55 5.41
C HIS A 180 4.86 -20.78 5.88
N LYS A 181 6.07 -21.34 5.67
CA LYS A 181 7.33 -20.65 6.00
C LYS A 181 7.49 -19.34 5.22
N SER A 182 7.13 -19.33 3.93
CA SER A 182 7.17 -18.12 3.10
C SER A 182 6.22 -17.04 3.62
N PHE A 183 5.01 -17.41 4.07
CA PHE A 183 4.11 -16.49 4.74
C PHE A 183 4.72 -15.98 6.04
N GLY A 184 5.12 -16.90 6.93
CA GLY A 184 5.61 -16.56 8.26
C GLY A 184 6.77 -15.56 8.22
N VAL A 185 7.77 -15.80 7.38
CA VAL A 185 8.90 -14.87 7.22
C VAL A 185 8.43 -13.51 6.69
N THR A 186 7.53 -13.50 5.71
CA THR A 186 6.99 -12.24 5.15
C THR A 186 6.21 -11.46 6.21
N ASN A 187 5.36 -12.13 6.99
CA ASN A 187 4.59 -11.51 8.05
C ASN A 187 5.49 -10.94 9.16
N ILE A 188 6.58 -11.63 9.53
CA ILE A 188 7.58 -11.08 10.47
C ILE A 188 8.24 -9.82 9.91
N CYS A 189 8.58 -9.79 8.61
CA CYS A 189 9.10 -8.58 7.97
C CYS A 189 8.09 -7.44 7.98
N LEU A 190 6.80 -7.71 7.75
CA LEU A 190 5.73 -6.72 7.83
C LEU A 190 5.54 -6.17 9.25
N ILE A 191 5.56 -7.05 10.27
CA ILE A 191 5.53 -6.64 11.68
C ILE A 191 6.73 -5.74 12.02
N ASN A 192 7.91 -6.06 11.50
CA ASN A 192 9.09 -5.21 11.64
C ASN A 192 8.93 -3.87 10.92
N LEU A 193 8.38 -3.87 9.71
CA LEU A 193 8.07 -2.65 8.97
C LEU A 193 7.09 -1.76 9.74
N LEU A 194 6.03 -2.33 10.32
CA LEU A 194 5.09 -1.61 11.16
C LEU A 194 5.78 -0.96 12.37
N ASN A 195 6.49 -1.76 13.17
CA ASN A 195 7.04 -1.30 14.45
C ASN A 195 8.25 -0.37 14.29
N ARG A 196 9.10 -0.60 13.28
CA ARG A 196 10.41 0.08 13.13
C ARG A 196 10.49 1.03 11.95
N GLY A 197 9.63 0.84 10.95
CA GLY A 197 9.46 1.75 9.83
C GLY A 197 8.32 2.73 10.10
N ILE A 198 7.08 2.26 9.90
CA ILE A 198 5.87 3.09 9.84
C ILE A 198 5.63 3.84 11.15
N LYS A 199 5.71 3.17 12.31
CA LYS A 199 5.58 3.81 13.62
C LYS A 199 6.58 4.96 13.79
N ILE A 200 7.85 4.72 13.46
CA ILE A 200 8.93 5.71 13.63
C ILE A 200 8.77 6.87 12.63
N MET A 201 8.32 6.58 11.41
CA MET A 201 7.99 7.59 10.40
C MET A 201 6.88 8.53 10.91
N ASN A 202 5.77 7.98 11.40
CA ASN A 202 4.66 8.76 11.95
C ASN A 202 5.08 9.58 13.18
N LEU A 203 5.93 9.04 14.04
CA LEU A 203 6.49 9.76 15.21
C LEU A 203 7.39 10.94 14.81
N LYS A 204 7.87 10.98 13.56
CA LYS A 204 8.62 12.09 12.98
C LYS A 204 7.72 13.05 12.19
N ASP A 205 6.41 13.02 12.43
CA ASP A 205 5.41 13.84 11.75
C ASP A 205 5.47 13.69 10.22
N PHE A 206 5.89 12.51 9.74
CA PHE A 206 5.93 12.15 8.32
C PHE A 206 4.91 11.05 8.06
N TYR A 207 4.08 11.21 7.03
CA TYR A 207 2.98 10.31 6.74
C TYR A 207 2.99 9.96 5.25
N HIS A 208 2.74 8.69 4.94
CA HIS A 208 2.71 8.20 3.57
C HIS A 208 1.37 8.47 2.88
N LEU A 209 0.26 8.35 3.61
CA LEU A 209 -1.11 8.69 3.16
C LEU A 209 -1.61 7.89 1.94
N ASP A 210 -0.91 6.81 1.61
CA ASP A 210 -1.29 5.85 0.56
C ASP A 210 -0.65 4.47 0.83
N LEU A 211 -0.44 4.09 2.08
CA LEU A 211 0.02 2.72 2.36
C LEU A 211 -1.06 1.71 1.98
N LYS A 212 -0.66 0.66 1.28
CA LYS A 212 -1.47 -0.48 0.83
C LYS A 212 -0.51 -1.54 0.30
N GLY A 213 -0.97 -2.76 0.02
CA GLY A 213 -0.08 -3.84 -0.39
C GLY A 213 0.66 -3.57 -1.72
N SER A 214 0.01 -2.89 -2.67
CA SER A 214 0.65 -2.39 -3.91
C SER A 214 1.82 -1.42 -3.69
N ASN A 215 1.87 -0.76 -2.53
CA ASN A 215 2.94 0.17 -2.15
C ASN A 215 3.93 -0.44 -1.13
N ILE A 216 3.86 -1.75 -0.89
CA ILE A 216 4.83 -2.49 -0.08
C ILE A 216 5.47 -3.58 -0.94
N LEU A 217 6.77 -3.48 -1.19
CA LEU A 217 7.51 -4.46 -1.97
C LEU A 217 8.10 -5.54 -1.08
N ARG A 218 7.86 -6.81 -1.43
CA ARG A 218 8.53 -7.98 -0.88
C ARG A 218 9.66 -8.44 -1.79
N THR A 219 10.85 -8.59 -1.22
CA THR A 219 12.02 -9.14 -1.92
C THR A 219 11.72 -10.54 -2.50
N VAL A 220 12.19 -10.79 -3.72
CA VAL A 220 12.03 -12.07 -4.44
C VAL A 220 13.30 -12.42 -5.21
N SER A 221 13.50 -13.72 -5.49
CA SER A 221 14.54 -14.18 -6.42
C SER A 221 13.94 -14.45 -7.81
N PRO A 222 14.66 -14.18 -8.92
CA PRO A 222 14.21 -14.54 -10.26
C PRO A 222 13.85 -16.02 -10.43
N LYS A 223 14.51 -16.91 -9.68
CA LYS A 223 14.26 -18.37 -9.72
C LYS A 223 13.17 -18.82 -8.74
N ASN A 224 12.89 -18.02 -7.72
CA ASN A 224 11.97 -18.39 -6.64
C ASN A 224 11.38 -17.14 -5.99
N ILE A 225 10.08 -16.91 -6.15
CA ILE A 225 9.42 -15.78 -5.49
C ILE A 225 9.10 -16.05 -4.02
N TYR A 226 9.18 -17.31 -3.55
CA TYR A 226 8.88 -17.75 -2.19
C TYR A 226 10.17 -18.04 -1.40
N ILE A 227 11.19 -17.19 -1.56
CA ILE A 227 12.41 -17.25 -0.74
C ILE A 227 12.07 -17.05 0.74
N THR A 228 12.87 -17.60 1.63
CA THR A 228 12.71 -17.49 3.09
C THR A 228 13.92 -16.87 3.77
N ASP A 229 15.01 -16.71 3.02
CA ASP A 229 16.24 -16.02 3.40
C ASP A 229 16.22 -14.59 2.84
N ASN A 230 16.84 -13.65 3.56
CA ASN A 230 17.03 -12.27 3.12
C ASN A 230 15.74 -11.55 2.66
N VAL A 231 14.58 -11.95 3.19
CA VAL A 231 13.30 -11.32 2.89
C VAL A 231 13.24 -9.94 3.54
N LYS A 232 12.81 -8.96 2.76
CA LYS A 232 12.55 -7.58 3.21
C LYS A 232 11.22 -7.12 2.65
N THR A 233 10.51 -6.31 3.43
CA THR A 233 9.27 -5.64 3.03
C THR A 233 9.48 -4.14 3.13
N ARG A 234 9.42 -3.43 2.00
CA ARG A 234 9.82 -2.02 1.89
C ARG A 234 8.76 -1.17 1.23
N VAL A 235 8.51 0.00 1.80
CA VAL A 235 7.56 0.99 1.30
C VAL A 235 8.13 1.73 0.07
N ILE A 236 7.24 1.99 -0.89
CA ILE A 236 7.47 2.75 -2.13
C ILE A 236 6.32 3.73 -2.39
N ASP A 237 6.46 4.54 -3.44
CA ASP A 237 5.43 5.46 -3.96
C ASP A 237 5.05 6.61 -3.02
N TRP A 238 5.99 7.52 -2.85
CA TRP A 238 5.90 8.67 -1.94
C TRP A 238 5.08 9.84 -2.49
N GLY A 239 4.41 9.69 -3.64
CA GLY A 239 3.77 10.81 -4.36
C GLY A 239 2.62 11.49 -3.61
N LEU A 240 2.04 10.83 -2.61
CA LEU A 240 0.97 11.38 -1.75
C LEU A 240 1.43 11.62 -0.31
N SER A 241 2.73 11.43 -0.05
CA SER A 241 3.29 11.60 1.28
C SER A 241 3.36 13.06 1.70
N MET A 242 3.35 13.28 3.01
CA MET A 242 3.31 14.61 3.60
C MET A 242 4.20 14.65 4.84
N HIS A 243 4.89 15.78 4.99
CA HIS A 243 5.55 16.14 6.24
C HIS A 243 4.75 17.24 6.94
N ARG A 244 4.38 17.00 8.20
CA ARG A 244 3.60 17.96 8.98
C ARG A 244 4.51 18.89 9.76
N SER A 245 4.93 19.98 9.11
CA SER A 245 5.69 21.07 9.76
C SER A 245 4.81 21.97 10.63
N ASN A 246 3.55 22.20 10.24
CA ASN A 246 2.59 23.03 10.97
C ASN A 246 1.46 22.18 11.59
N LYS A 247 1.29 22.28 12.91
CA LYS A 247 0.24 21.55 13.64
C LYS A 247 -1.07 22.34 13.80
N LYS A 248 -1.08 23.62 13.42
CA LYS A 248 -2.23 24.52 13.57
C LYS A 248 -3.25 24.42 12.45
N THR A 249 -2.83 24.03 11.25
CA THR A 249 -3.71 23.97 10.07
C THR A 249 -3.88 22.53 9.60
N ILE A 250 -4.99 22.28 8.89
CA ILE A 250 -5.19 21.05 8.12
C ILE A 250 -4.30 21.15 6.87
N PRO A 251 -3.40 20.19 6.62
CA PRO A 251 -2.60 20.17 5.40
C PRO A 251 -3.46 19.97 4.15
N LEU A 252 -3.08 20.63 3.05
CA LEU A 252 -3.79 20.56 1.76
C LEU A 252 -3.81 19.12 1.20
N GLU A 253 -2.80 18.32 1.52
CA GLU A 253 -2.68 16.91 1.12
C GLU A 253 -3.79 16.02 1.73
N LEU A 254 -4.49 16.49 2.76
CA LEU A 254 -5.59 15.76 3.42
C LEU A 254 -6.97 16.30 3.05
N THR A 255 -7.06 17.50 2.49
CA THR A 255 -8.36 18.16 2.27
C THR A 255 -9.08 17.61 1.06
N ASP A 256 -10.41 17.56 1.15
CA ASP A 256 -11.32 17.26 0.02
C ASP A 256 -11.01 15.93 -0.71
N ARG A 257 -10.54 14.91 0.02
CA ARG A 257 -10.32 13.56 -0.52
C ARG A 257 -11.62 12.74 -0.53
N PRO A 258 -11.94 12.04 -1.62
CA PRO A 258 -13.05 11.07 -1.62
C PRO A 258 -12.69 9.85 -0.74
N PHE A 259 -13.65 8.95 -0.54
CA PHE A 259 -13.39 7.71 0.18
C PHE A 259 -12.28 6.89 -0.48
N GLN A 260 -11.31 6.44 0.32
CA GLN A 260 -10.22 5.57 -0.12
C GLN A 260 -10.11 4.38 0.82
N PHE A 261 -10.12 3.16 0.28
CA PHE A 261 -10.09 1.92 1.09
C PHE A 261 -8.89 1.83 2.04
N ASN A 262 -7.79 2.49 1.70
CA ASN A 262 -6.56 2.47 2.46
C ASN A 262 -6.37 3.66 3.41
N LEU A 263 -7.41 4.47 3.60
CA LEU A 263 -7.49 5.50 4.63
C LEU A 263 -8.67 5.21 5.56
N PRO A 264 -8.65 5.73 6.81
CA PRO A 264 -9.82 5.70 7.66
C PRO A 264 -11.03 6.37 6.98
N PHE A 265 -12.24 5.86 7.24
CA PHE A 265 -13.48 6.41 6.67
C PHE A 265 -13.66 7.91 6.95
N SER A 266 -13.16 8.35 8.10
CA SER A 266 -13.11 9.75 8.51
C SER A 266 -12.23 10.70 7.68
N SER A 267 -11.52 10.21 6.66
CA SER A 267 -10.76 11.08 5.73
C SER A 267 -11.64 12.16 5.09
N ILE A 268 -12.93 11.87 4.87
CA ILE A 268 -13.91 12.83 4.36
C ILE A 268 -14.23 13.98 5.33
N LEU A 269 -13.82 13.89 6.60
CA LEU A 269 -14.09 14.92 7.60
C LEU A 269 -13.15 16.14 7.48
N PHE A 270 -12.12 16.05 6.63
CA PHE A 270 -11.19 17.15 6.34
C PHE A 270 -11.61 17.98 5.12
N GLN A 271 -12.91 18.00 4.81
CA GLN A 271 -13.46 18.86 3.78
C GLN A 271 -13.37 20.33 4.16
N SER A 272 -13.08 21.18 3.17
CA SER A 272 -12.93 22.64 3.35
C SER A 272 -14.17 23.32 3.94
N ASN A 273 -15.36 22.75 3.78
CA ASN A 273 -16.64 23.27 4.28
C ASN A 273 -17.29 22.39 5.36
N ILE A 274 -16.57 21.47 6.00
CA ILE A 274 -17.16 20.49 6.94
C ILE A 274 -18.00 21.16 8.03
N GLN A 275 -17.50 22.24 8.63
CA GLN A 275 -18.19 22.95 9.71
C GLN A 275 -19.47 23.64 9.23
N GLU A 276 -19.50 24.14 8.00
CA GLU A 276 -20.68 24.76 7.40
C GLU A 276 -21.75 23.71 7.13
N THR A 277 -21.36 22.55 6.60
CA THR A 277 -22.26 21.41 6.36
C THR A 277 -22.93 20.95 7.65
N ILE A 278 -22.15 20.83 8.74
CA ILE A 278 -22.68 20.48 10.07
C ILE A 278 -23.72 21.52 10.54
N LYS A 279 -23.38 22.82 10.48
CA LYS A 279 -24.29 23.90 10.91
C LYS A 279 -25.59 23.90 10.10
N LYS A 280 -25.50 23.73 8.78
CA LYS A 280 -26.67 23.66 7.88
C LYS A 280 -27.58 22.48 8.21
N TYR A 281 -27.01 21.31 8.46
CA TYR A 281 -27.77 20.12 8.85
C TYR A 281 -28.51 20.32 10.18
N VAL A 282 -27.80 20.76 11.21
CA VAL A 282 -28.35 20.95 12.56
C VAL A 282 -29.47 22.00 12.56
N LYS A 283 -29.30 23.12 11.83
CA LYS A 283 -30.34 24.15 11.70
C LYS A 283 -31.62 23.58 11.10
N LYS A 284 -31.52 22.81 10.01
CA LYS A 284 -32.66 22.15 9.35
C LYS A 284 -33.34 21.13 10.26
N PHE A 285 -32.56 20.41 11.07
CA PHE A 285 -33.11 19.42 12.00
C PHE A 285 -33.90 20.08 13.15
N LYS A 286 -33.34 21.12 13.78
CA LYS A 286 -33.98 21.83 14.90
C LYS A 286 -35.28 22.52 14.50
N GLN A 287 -35.40 22.98 13.26
CA GLN A 287 -36.64 23.59 12.74
C GLN A 287 -37.80 22.58 12.59
N LYS A 288 -37.55 21.27 12.66
CA LYS A 288 -38.54 20.22 12.41
C LYS A 288 -39.07 19.54 13.68
N LYS A 289 -38.60 19.91 14.89
CA LYS A 289 -38.99 19.22 16.13
C LYS A 289 -39.40 20.21 17.22
N ASP A 290 -40.68 20.17 17.57
CA ASP A 290 -41.22 20.73 18.80
C ASP A 290 -40.94 19.79 19.99
N ASN A 291 -40.47 20.38 21.10
CA ASN A 291 -40.38 19.84 22.46
C ASN A 291 -40.30 18.31 22.65
N SER A 292 -39.08 17.75 22.57
CA SER A 292 -38.81 16.42 23.16
C SER A 292 -37.41 16.36 23.81
N ASP A 293 -37.22 15.36 24.66
CA ASP A 293 -36.07 15.10 25.54
C ASP A 293 -34.68 15.23 24.86
N PHE A 294 -33.86 16.15 25.35
CA PHE A 294 -32.64 16.65 24.68
C PHE A 294 -31.52 15.61 24.50
N SER A 295 -31.41 14.62 25.40
CA SER A 295 -30.31 13.64 25.37
C SER A 295 -30.46 12.62 24.23
N ASN A 296 -31.67 12.12 24.01
CA ASN A 296 -31.99 11.24 22.88
C ASN A 296 -31.93 11.99 21.54
N ILE A 297 -32.23 13.29 21.54
CA ILE A 297 -32.15 14.14 20.36
C ILE A 297 -30.70 14.29 19.88
N ASP A 298 -29.73 14.53 20.77
CA ASP A 298 -28.34 14.71 20.36
C ASP A 298 -27.78 13.47 19.65
N ARG A 299 -28.06 12.28 20.18
CA ARG A 299 -27.69 11.01 19.55
C ARG A 299 -28.35 10.84 18.18
N MET A 300 -29.64 11.15 18.06
CA MET A 300 -30.34 11.10 16.76
C MET A 300 -29.75 12.09 15.76
N ILE A 301 -29.40 13.30 16.20
CA ILE A 301 -28.77 14.32 15.35
C ILE A 301 -27.41 13.82 14.86
N LYS A 302 -26.55 13.28 15.74
CA LYS A 302 -25.22 12.80 15.35
C LYS A 302 -25.27 11.61 14.40
N LYS A 303 -26.20 10.66 14.62
CA LYS A 303 -26.46 9.55 13.69
C LYS A 303 -26.92 10.05 12.32
N GLY A 304 -27.89 10.96 12.30
CA GLY A 304 -28.38 11.55 11.05
C GLY A 304 -27.34 12.41 10.34
N LEU A 305 -26.50 13.12 11.11
CA LEU A 305 -25.39 13.91 10.60
C LEU A 305 -24.32 13.03 9.95
N ALA A 306 -23.97 11.89 10.54
CA ALA A 306 -23.04 10.92 9.93
C ALA A 306 -23.50 10.49 8.53
N THR A 307 -24.77 10.11 8.38
CA THR A 307 -25.35 9.78 7.08
C THR A 307 -25.36 10.97 6.13
N HIS A 308 -25.71 12.17 6.62
CA HIS A 308 -25.71 13.36 5.79
C HIS A 308 -24.32 13.76 5.28
N ILE A 309 -23.29 13.66 6.14
CA ILE A 309 -21.89 13.92 5.76
C ILE A 309 -21.41 12.88 4.76
N TYR A 310 -21.74 11.60 4.96
CA TYR A 310 -21.46 10.54 3.99
C TYR A 310 -22.07 10.89 2.62
N ASP A 311 -23.38 11.15 2.56
CA ASP A 311 -24.08 11.39 1.29
C ASP A 311 -23.57 12.67 0.60
N THR A 312 -23.27 13.71 1.38
CA THR A 312 -22.69 14.96 0.87
C THR A 312 -21.29 14.75 0.31
N ALA A 313 -20.46 13.94 0.97
CA ALA A 313 -19.11 13.62 0.49
C ALA A 313 -19.19 12.86 -0.84
N VAL A 314 -20.06 11.86 -0.95
CA VAL A 314 -20.29 11.10 -2.20
C VAL A 314 -20.76 12.03 -3.32
N TRP A 315 -21.73 12.90 -3.04
CA TRP A 315 -22.26 13.83 -4.04
C TRP A 315 -21.21 14.84 -4.54
N ARG A 316 -20.33 15.34 -3.65
CA ARG A 316 -19.37 16.41 -4.00
C ARG A 316 -18.03 15.92 -4.51
N LEU A 317 -17.50 14.87 -3.90
CA LEU A 317 -16.14 14.37 -4.16
C LEU A 317 -16.15 13.13 -5.06
N GLY A 318 -17.32 12.54 -5.30
CA GLY A 318 -17.49 11.25 -5.94
C GLY A 318 -17.47 10.09 -4.93
N ASP A 319 -17.79 8.90 -5.43
CA ASP A 319 -17.84 7.66 -4.66
C ASP A 319 -16.44 7.13 -4.27
N GLY A 320 -15.40 7.53 -5.01
CA GLY A 320 -14.03 7.12 -4.74
C GLY A 320 -13.89 5.60 -4.81
N HIS A 321 -13.52 4.98 -3.69
CA HIS A 321 -13.37 3.52 -3.59
C HIS A 321 -14.58 2.81 -2.95
N LEU A 322 -15.73 3.48 -2.76
CA LEU A 322 -16.90 2.87 -2.13
C LEU A 322 -17.41 1.63 -2.86
N GLY A 323 -17.35 1.61 -4.19
CA GLY A 323 -17.74 0.44 -5.00
C GLY A 323 -16.91 -0.82 -4.71
N TYR A 324 -15.70 -0.67 -4.15
CA TYR A 324 -14.90 -1.78 -3.63
C TYR A 324 -15.11 -1.99 -2.12
N MET A 325 -15.14 -0.91 -1.35
CA MET A 325 -15.18 -0.95 0.12
C MET A 325 -16.48 -1.57 0.64
N ILE A 326 -17.63 -1.16 0.11
CA ILE A 326 -18.94 -1.62 0.60
C ILE A 326 -19.11 -3.13 0.39
N PRO A 327 -18.92 -3.69 -0.84
CA PRO A 327 -18.99 -5.13 -1.04
C PRO A 327 -17.98 -5.91 -0.20
N PHE A 328 -16.78 -5.35 0.01
CA PHE A 328 -15.78 -5.97 0.86
C PHE A 328 -16.21 -6.02 2.32
N ILE A 329 -16.73 -4.92 2.88
CA ILE A 329 -17.25 -4.89 4.26
C ILE A 329 -18.45 -5.84 4.41
N ASP A 330 -19.39 -5.81 3.46
CA ASP A 330 -20.54 -6.72 3.43
C ASP A 330 -20.09 -8.19 3.48
N LYS A 331 -19.08 -8.56 2.70
CA LYS A 331 -18.48 -9.90 2.74
C LYS A 331 -17.97 -10.28 4.13
N LEU A 332 -17.43 -9.34 4.90
CA LEU A 332 -16.90 -9.61 6.24
C LEU A 332 -18.02 -9.72 7.30
N TYR A 333 -19.07 -8.92 7.20
CA TYR A 333 -20.09 -8.82 8.25
C TYR A 333 -21.34 -9.67 8.01
N LYS A 334 -21.78 -9.87 6.76
CA LYS A 334 -22.99 -10.65 6.44
C LYS A 334 -23.02 -12.05 7.07
N PRO A 335 -21.90 -12.83 7.11
CA PRO A 335 -21.93 -14.15 7.76
C PRO A 335 -22.20 -14.12 9.27
N LEU A 336 -22.10 -12.96 9.92
CA LEU A 336 -22.39 -12.79 11.34
C LEU A 336 -23.85 -12.40 11.61
N GLU A 337 -24.58 -11.94 10.59
CA GLU A 337 -25.96 -11.52 10.72
C GLU A 337 -26.91 -12.69 10.48
N LYS A 338 -27.75 -12.98 11.47
CA LYS A 338 -28.65 -14.14 11.44
C LYS A 338 -29.89 -13.95 10.56
N ASN A 339 -30.20 -12.72 10.15
CA ASN A 339 -31.40 -12.35 9.38
C ASN A 339 -31.14 -11.04 8.61
N THR A 340 -30.74 -11.12 7.34
CA THR A 340 -30.88 -9.97 6.44
C THR A 340 -31.14 -10.44 5.01
N ASP A 341 -32.37 -10.22 4.57
CA ASP A 341 -32.67 -9.91 3.18
C ASP A 341 -31.75 -8.79 2.70
N GLU A 342 -31.18 -8.95 1.50
CA GLU A 342 -30.53 -8.03 0.52
C GLU A 342 -29.83 -6.72 0.92
N LYS A 343 -30.01 -6.15 2.11
CA LYS A 343 -29.53 -4.84 2.49
C LYS A 343 -28.02 -4.85 2.75
N SER A 344 -27.33 -3.88 2.16
CA SER A 344 -25.91 -3.66 2.40
C SER A 344 -25.66 -3.05 3.78
N VAL A 345 -24.76 -3.65 4.55
CA VAL A 345 -24.36 -3.19 5.90
C VAL A 345 -23.16 -2.26 5.86
N GLY A 346 -22.39 -2.26 4.77
CA GLY A 346 -21.18 -1.47 4.62
C GLY A 346 -21.39 0.03 4.83
N LYS A 347 -22.49 0.61 4.31
CA LYS A 347 -22.84 2.02 4.57
C LYS A 347 -23.10 2.25 6.06
N GLU A 348 -23.82 1.34 6.73
CA GLU A 348 -24.14 1.48 8.14
C GLU A 348 -22.88 1.42 9.02
N ILE A 349 -21.95 0.53 8.70
CA ILE A 349 -20.64 0.43 9.36
C ILE A 349 -19.84 1.74 9.19
N ILE A 350 -19.78 2.28 7.97
CA ILE A 350 -19.09 3.55 7.69
C ILE A 350 -19.74 4.70 8.48
N CYS A 351 -21.07 4.82 8.45
CA CYS A 351 -21.79 5.85 9.18
C CYS A 351 -21.61 5.71 10.70
N GLY A 352 -21.65 4.49 11.25
CA GLY A 352 -21.39 4.25 12.67
C GLY A 352 -19.99 4.67 13.10
N TYR A 353 -18.98 4.45 12.25
CA TYR A 353 -17.62 4.94 12.48
C TYR A 353 -17.56 6.48 12.56
N LEU A 354 -18.25 7.17 11.64
CA LEU A 354 -18.31 8.64 11.64
C LEU A 354 -19.12 9.19 12.84
N GLU A 355 -20.21 8.53 13.19
CA GLU A 355 -21.06 8.87 14.33
C GLU A 355 -20.24 8.86 15.63
N GLU A 356 -19.44 7.83 15.87
CA GLU A 356 -18.57 7.73 17.06
C GLU A 356 -17.60 8.92 17.17
N ILE A 357 -17.05 9.38 16.04
CA ILE A 357 -16.20 10.58 16.01
C ILE A 357 -17.00 11.82 16.41
N PHE A 358 -18.21 11.97 15.88
CA PHE A 358 -19.07 13.10 16.20
C PHE A 358 -19.49 13.11 17.67
N HIS A 359 -19.70 11.95 18.29
CA HIS A 359 -19.97 11.88 19.74
C HIS A 359 -18.84 12.48 20.58
N LYS A 360 -17.59 12.29 20.16
CA LYS A 360 -16.43 12.74 20.93
C LYS A 360 -15.92 14.14 20.56
N TYR A 361 -15.98 14.50 19.28
CA TYR A 361 -15.29 15.69 18.76
C TYR A 361 -16.25 16.81 18.30
N ILE A 362 -17.57 16.62 18.41
CA ILE A 362 -18.54 17.70 18.23
C ILE A 362 -19.06 18.14 19.60
N ASP A 363 -18.95 19.44 19.88
CA ASP A 363 -19.45 20.03 21.12
C ASP A 363 -20.97 20.23 21.13
N LYS A 364 -21.51 20.70 22.26
CA LYS A 364 -22.96 21.00 22.42
C LYS A 364 -23.48 22.11 21.49
N HIS A 365 -22.59 22.89 20.89
CA HIS A 365 -22.90 23.95 19.93
C HIS A 365 -22.72 23.48 18.48
N TYR A 366 -22.46 22.19 18.27
CA TYR A 366 -22.20 21.57 16.97
C TYR A 366 -20.97 22.15 16.25
N HIS A 367 -19.98 22.58 17.03
CA HIS A 367 -18.63 22.87 16.53
C HIS A 367 -17.81 21.59 16.51
N PHE A 368 -17.20 21.27 15.35
CA PHE A 368 -16.35 20.10 15.20
C PHE A 368 -14.89 20.47 15.44
N ASP A 369 -14.29 19.88 16.48
CA ASP A 369 -12.86 19.97 16.76
C ASP A 369 -12.04 19.12 15.78
N VAL A 370 -12.01 19.57 14.53
CA VAL A 370 -11.28 18.92 13.44
C VAL A 370 -9.78 18.87 13.73
N GLY A 371 -9.24 19.90 14.40
CA GLY A 371 -7.83 20.00 14.76
C GLY A 371 -7.45 18.95 15.81
N GLY A 372 -8.23 18.83 16.88
CA GLY A 372 -8.05 17.82 17.90
C GLY A 372 -8.22 16.40 17.35
N TYR A 373 -9.22 16.16 16.52
CA TYR A 373 -9.40 14.86 15.87
C TYR A 373 -8.20 14.48 14.98
N LEU A 374 -7.79 15.40 14.10
CA LEU A 374 -6.66 15.21 13.18
C LEU A 374 -5.37 14.84 13.93
N ASN A 375 -5.05 15.61 14.96
CA ASN A 375 -3.82 15.48 15.73
C ASN A 375 -3.81 14.26 16.66
N ASN A 376 -4.93 14.01 17.33
CA ASN A 376 -4.95 13.04 18.43
C ASN A 376 -5.27 11.62 17.97
N VAL A 377 -5.94 11.46 16.83
CA VAL A 377 -6.40 10.15 16.32
C VAL A 377 -5.99 9.93 14.88
N PHE A 378 -6.52 10.72 13.93
CA PHE A 378 -6.43 10.39 12.50
C PHE A 378 -4.99 10.17 12.03
N LEU A 379 -4.07 11.12 12.27
CA LEU A 379 -2.68 10.96 11.82
C LEU A 379 -1.93 9.83 12.51
N LYS A 380 -2.30 9.49 13.74
CA LYS A 380 -1.67 8.38 14.44
C LYS A 380 -2.10 7.03 13.85
N ASN A 381 -3.29 6.97 13.24
CA ASN A 381 -3.88 5.76 12.70
C ASN A 381 -3.74 5.63 11.17
N VAL A 382 -3.63 6.73 10.41
CA VAL A 382 -3.81 6.75 8.94
C VAL A 382 -2.92 5.74 8.19
N ASP A 383 -1.63 5.70 8.50
CA ASP A 383 -0.69 4.79 7.85
C ASP A 383 -0.73 3.38 8.46
N ILE A 384 -1.17 3.25 9.72
CA ILE A 384 -1.40 1.95 10.36
C ILE A 384 -2.60 1.26 9.69
N TRP A 385 -3.67 2.01 9.42
CA TRP A 385 -4.82 1.54 8.64
C TRP A 385 -4.38 1.04 7.26
N GLY A 386 -3.65 1.88 6.52
CA GLY A 386 -3.10 1.52 5.20
C GLY A 386 -2.22 0.26 5.24
N PHE A 387 -1.45 0.07 6.32
CA PHE A 387 -0.71 -1.16 6.56
C PHE A 387 -1.61 -2.36 6.82
N ILE A 388 -2.63 -2.24 7.67
CA ILE A 388 -3.53 -3.35 8.00
C ILE A 388 -4.27 -3.85 6.76
N VAL A 389 -4.77 -2.94 5.92
CA VAL A 389 -5.48 -3.34 4.70
C VAL A 389 -4.58 -4.01 3.65
N SER A 390 -3.25 -3.98 3.81
CA SER A 390 -2.33 -4.77 2.96
C SER A 390 -2.48 -6.29 3.14
N TYR A 391 -3.26 -6.72 4.15
CA TYR A 391 -3.63 -8.12 4.36
C TYR A 391 -4.94 -8.51 3.66
N ASN A 392 -5.68 -7.57 3.04
CA ASN A 392 -7.00 -7.84 2.44
C ASN A 392 -6.95 -8.96 1.39
N ASP A 393 -5.90 -8.99 0.56
CA ASP A 393 -5.74 -9.98 -0.51
C ASP A 393 -5.56 -11.42 -0.01
N LEU A 394 -5.35 -11.63 1.30
CA LEU A 394 -5.32 -12.95 1.92
C LEU A 394 -6.73 -13.49 2.24
N ILE A 395 -7.78 -12.66 2.11
CA ILE A 395 -9.18 -13.05 2.30
C ILE A 395 -9.77 -13.50 0.96
N THR A 396 -9.65 -14.79 0.68
CA THR A 396 -10.09 -15.38 -0.60
C THR A 396 -11.49 -15.97 -0.53
N ASP A 397 -11.90 -16.50 0.62
CA ASP A 397 -13.10 -17.32 0.71
C ASP A 397 -14.34 -16.44 0.71
N GLU A 398 -15.46 -16.91 0.17
CA GLU A 398 -16.73 -16.20 0.22
C GLU A 398 -17.18 -15.95 1.67
N ASN A 399 -16.99 -16.96 2.54
CA ASN A 399 -17.16 -16.84 3.98
C ASN A 399 -15.80 -17.01 4.69
N PRO A 400 -15.07 -15.91 4.94
CA PRO A 400 -13.73 -15.96 5.54
C PRO A 400 -13.72 -16.43 7.00
N TRP A 401 -14.86 -16.52 7.67
CA TRP A 401 -14.95 -16.99 9.06
C TRP A 401 -14.74 -18.50 9.20
N LYS A 402 -14.84 -19.27 8.11
CA LYS A 402 -14.64 -20.73 8.11
C LYS A 402 -13.17 -21.15 8.30
N SER A 403 -12.23 -20.27 7.96
CA SER A 403 -10.80 -20.53 8.10
C SER A 403 -10.27 -19.86 9.35
N ASP A 404 -9.59 -20.61 10.23
CA ASP A 404 -8.91 -20.03 11.40
C ASP A 404 -7.97 -18.90 11.00
N PHE A 405 -7.22 -19.10 9.91
CA PHE A 405 -6.31 -18.10 9.38
C PHE A 405 -7.03 -16.84 8.89
N GLN A 406 -8.04 -16.97 8.02
CA GLN A 406 -8.76 -15.80 7.49
C GLN A 406 -9.59 -15.11 8.57
N SER A 407 -10.22 -15.86 9.49
CA SER A 407 -11.02 -15.29 10.57
C SER A 407 -10.19 -14.40 11.50
N ILE A 408 -8.89 -14.68 11.72
CA ILE A 408 -7.99 -13.79 12.45
C ILE A 408 -7.78 -12.48 11.67
N ILE A 409 -7.59 -12.55 10.34
CA ILE A 409 -7.45 -11.34 9.50
C ILE A 409 -8.73 -10.52 9.55
N VAL A 410 -9.90 -11.17 9.44
CA VAL A 410 -11.19 -10.48 9.54
C VAL A 410 -11.33 -9.81 10.90
N LYS A 411 -11.03 -10.49 12.00
CA LYS A 411 -11.04 -9.89 13.35
C LYS A 411 -10.12 -8.67 13.44
N ILE A 412 -8.93 -8.72 12.85
CA ILE A 412 -8.01 -7.57 12.81
C ILE A 412 -8.64 -6.41 12.03
N LEU A 413 -9.20 -6.66 10.84
CA LEU A 413 -9.82 -5.62 10.02
C LEU A 413 -11.04 -4.99 10.69
N THR A 414 -11.94 -5.82 11.22
CA THR A 414 -13.17 -5.35 11.87
C THR A 414 -12.88 -4.65 13.19
N GLU A 415 -11.86 -5.05 13.93
CA GLU A 415 -11.49 -4.40 15.19
C GLU A 415 -10.74 -3.08 14.96
N TYR A 416 -9.70 -3.08 14.12
CA TYR A 416 -8.78 -1.95 13.99
C TYR A 416 -9.12 -0.94 12.89
N CYS A 417 -9.89 -1.36 11.88
CA CYS A 417 -10.30 -0.49 10.78
C CYS A 417 -11.81 -0.24 10.81
N PHE A 418 -12.63 -1.28 10.64
CA PHE A 418 -14.05 -1.10 10.33
C PHE A 418 -14.95 -0.91 11.56
N GLY A 419 -14.43 -1.15 12.77
CA GLY A 419 -15.12 -0.95 14.03
C GLY A 419 -14.98 0.47 14.58
N THR A 420 -15.86 0.83 15.52
CA THR A 420 -15.92 2.16 16.12
C THR A 420 -14.83 2.42 17.18
N THR A 421 -14.27 1.37 17.79
CA THR A 421 -13.29 1.47 18.89
C THR A 421 -12.12 2.41 18.57
N TYR A 422 -11.53 2.29 17.38
CA TYR A 422 -10.38 3.11 16.95
C TYR A 422 -10.77 4.27 16.03
N ALA A 423 -12.07 4.53 15.87
CA ALA A 423 -12.56 5.76 15.29
C ALA A 423 -12.16 6.98 16.14
N THR A 424 -12.08 6.80 17.46
CA THR A 424 -11.77 7.86 18.42
C THR A 424 -10.54 7.60 19.29
N ARG A 425 -9.82 6.50 19.03
CA ARG A 425 -8.66 6.04 19.82
C ARG A 425 -7.49 5.69 18.92
N VAL A 426 -6.27 5.83 19.46
CA VAL A 426 -5.05 5.43 18.76
C VAL A 426 -4.94 3.91 18.75
N ILE A 427 -4.59 3.32 17.60
CA ILE A 427 -4.37 1.88 17.47
C ILE A 427 -3.16 1.43 18.32
N PRO A 428 -3.32 0.51 19.28
CA PRO A 428 -2.24 0.00 20.11
C PRO A 428 -1.35 -0.96 19.30
N ILE A 429 -0.26 -0.42 18.74
CA ILE A 429 0.65 -1.17 17.86
C ILE A 429 1.12 -2.49 18.49
N LYS A 430 1.40 -2.52 19.81
CA LYS A 430 1.86 -3.75 20.49
C LYS A 430 0.81 -4.87 20.44
N GLU A 431 -0.46 -4.53 20.64
CA GLU A 431 -1.57 -5.49 20.60
C GLU A 431 -1.84 -5.96 19.16
N LEU A 432 -1.81 -5.02 18.21
CA LEU A 432 -1.91 -5.33 16.78
C LEU A 432 -0.80 -6.31 16.35
N MET A 433 0.45 -6.06 16.76
CA MET A 433 1.58 -6.96 16.48
C MET A 433 1.34 -8.37 17.07
N ASN A 434 0.82 -8.45 18.30
CA ASN A 434 0.51 -9.74 18.92
C ASN A 434 -0.55 -10.52 18.13
N LYS A 435 -1.59 -9.85 17.63
CA LYS A 435 -2.61 -10.47 16.77
C LYS A 435 -2.04 -10.88 15.41
N LEU A 436 -1.21 -10.04 14.79
CA LEU A 436 -0.51 -10.39 13.54
C LEU A 436 0.40 -11.61 13.70
N LEU A 437 1.03 -11.80 14.87
CA LEU A 437 1.81 -13.01 15.18
C LEU A 437 0.95 -14.27 15.31
N GLN A 438 -0.34 -14.15 15.65
CA GLN A 438 -1.25 -15.29 15.70
C GLN A 438 -1.49 -15.88 14.30
N LEU A 439 -1.40 -15.08 13.23
CA LEU A 439 -1.50 -15.56 11.85
C LEU A 439 -0.44 -16.62 11.53
N ASN A 440 0.78 -16.47 12.05
CA ASN A 440 1.85 -17.45 11.88
C ASN A 440 1.52 -18.77 12.59
N LYS A 441 0.93 -18.68 13.78
CA LYS A 441 0.51 -19.84 14.58
C LYS A 441 -0.63 -20.62 13.88
N ALA A 442 -1.60 -19.90 13.31
CA ALA A 442 -2.72 -20.51 12.58
C ALA A 442 -2.29 -21.35 11.37
N LEU A 443 -1.09 -21.11 10.82
CA LEU A 443 -0.49 -21.91 9.74
C LEU A 443 0.51 -22.97 10.22
N GLY A 444 0.62 -23.20 11.54
CA GLY A 444 1.53 -24.20 12.11
C GLY A 444 3.01 -23.84 12.05
N GLU A 445 3.36 -22.56 11.84
CA GLU A 445 4.75 -22.08 11.76
C GLU A 445 4.98 -20.97 12.80
N PRO A 446 5.16 -21.30 14.10
CA PRO A 446 5.38 -20.32 15.17
C PRO A 446 6.78 -19.71 15.06
N LEU A 447 6.99 -18.82 14.09
CA LEU A 447 8.20 -18.01 14.04
C LEU A 447 8.16 -17.01 15.20
N LYS A 448 9.14 -17.12 16.10
CA LYS A 448 9.32 -16.16 17.19
C LYS A 448 9.75 -14.82 16.61
N TYR A 449 9.06 -13.75 17.00
CA TYR A 449 9.55 -12.40 16.79
C TYR A 449 10.85 -12.24 17.58
N LYS A 450 11.99 -12.09 16.89
CA LYS A 450 13.24 -11.75 17.55
C LYS A 450 13.17 -10.27 17.93
N ASN A 451 12.95 -10.00 19.21
CA ASN A 451 13.23 -8.69 19.77
C ASN A 451 14.72 -8.42 19.56
N TYR A 452 15.09 -7.67 18.52
CA TYR A 452 16.37 -6.97 18.57
C TYR A 452 16.21 -5.86 19.62
N PRO A 453 17.21 -5.64 20.49
CA PRO A 453 17.10 -4.66 21.57
C PRO A 453 16.57 -3.32 21.04
N ASP A 454 15.62 -2.74 21.75
CA ASP A 454 15.17 -1.37 21.53
C ASP A 454 16.32 -0.43 21.92
N VAL A 455 17.27 -0.18 21.01
CA VAL A 455 18.45 0.67 21.25
C VAL A 455 18.07 2.18 21.34
N TRP A 456 16.82 2.50 21.70
CA TRP A 456 16.25 3.84 21.53
C TRP A 456 16.03 4.62 22.82
N TYR A 457 16.38 4.10 23.99
CA TYR A 457 16.23 4.84 25.25
C TYR A 457 17.52 5.41 25.86
N SER A 458 18.68 5.27 25.21
CA SER A 458 19.94 5.83 25.75
C SER A 458 20.79 6.51 24.69
N SER A 459 20.40 7.72 24.31
CA SER A 459 21.33 8.78 23.90
C SER A 459 20.59 10.11 23.74
N THR A 460 20.17 10.68 24.86
CA THR A 460 20.30 12.14 24.97
C THR A 460 21.79 12.45 24.76
N PRO A 461 22.16 13.35 23.84
CA PRO A 461 23.52 13.86 23.82
C PRO A 461 23.72 14.54 25.17
N LYS A 462 24.64 14.01 26.01
CA LYS A 462 25.17 14.78 27.12
C LYS A 462 25.70 16.07 26.48
N ARG A 463 25.01 17.19 26.72
CA ARG A 463 25.59 18.51 26.51
C ARG A 463 26.86 18.54 27.37
N THR A 464 28.01 18.45 26.74
CA THR A 464 29.27 18.86 27.34
C THR A 464 29.10 20.34 27.72
N PRO A 465 29.31 20.72 28.99
CA PRO A 465 29.36 22.13 29.36
C PRO A 465 30.45 22.80 28.54
N SER A 466 30.11 23.89 27.86
CA SER A 466 31.06 24.73 27.14
C SER A 466 32.08 25.30 28.13
N GLN A 467 33.29 24.75 28.15
CA GLN A 467 34.45 25.39 28.78
C GLN A 467 34.91 26.54 27.87
N TYR A 468 34.24 27.69 27.99
CA TYR A 468 34.75 28.98 27.53
C TYR A 468 34.24 30.07 28.47
N THR A 469 34.78 30.09 29.69
CA THR A 469 34.90 31.29 30.50
C THR A 469 36.38 31.70 30.48
N ARG A 470 36.73 32.54 29.50
CA ARG A 470 38.00 33.29 29.56
C ARG A 470 37.81 34.48 30.49
N LYS A 471 38.64 34.48 31.53
CA LYS A 471 38.80 35.50 32.56
C LYS A 471 38.98 36.89 31.95
N ILE A 472 38.19 37.84 32.41
CA ILE A 472 38.53 39.27 32.41
C ILE A 472 39.55 39.45 33.55
N ARG A 473 40.74 39.99 33.23
CA ARG A 473 41.68 40.53 34.21
C ARG A 473 41.53 42.05 34.18
N THR A 474 41.19 42.60 35.34
CA THR A 474 41.65 43.91 35.82
C THR A 474 43.15 43.92 35.98
#